data_AF-A0A435UAU3-F1
#
_entry.id   AF-A0A435UAU3-F1
#
_cell.length_a   1.000
_cell.length_b   1.000
_cell.length_c   1.000
_cell.angle_alpha   90.00
_cell.angle_beta   90.00
_cell.angle_gamma   90.00
#
_symmetry.space_group_name_H-M   'P 1'
#
loop_
_entity.id
_entity.type
_entity.pdbx_description
1 polymer ?
#
loop_
_entity_poly.entity_id
_entity_poly.type
_entity_poly.pdbx_seq_one_letter_code
_entity_poly.pdbx_strand_id
1 'polypeptide(L)'
;MTTEPFTLLGTAFHTPERGRLEVLKDHLFSIDAQGRIAEILAPGHSEYEARQNAARQAGTLVELADGQFLLPGLIDLHIHAPQWPQMGKALDVPLEVWLQKYTFPLEARYADVDYAHEVYADLVDNLLANGTTTALYFATVHVDASLMLAETCLEKGQRAVVGKVVMDDPEQCPPFYRDADAASAVSDTRRFIEAVKALDPRDRPLVKPAITPRFIPSCTDAALQGLGKLATEFGCHVQTHCSESDWAKQFVETRFGRTDAASLDGFGLLTRHTILAHSNFIDEQDMNLIEERGAGVAHCPLSNFYFANAAFPLRAALDRHMHVGLGTDISGGYSPSLFDGCRYALSASRTLQSGVHAGLPPEQRGAPGEPITHQEAFWLATAGGAEALDLPTGSFRIGYEFDALLIDTSATASNIHIGMADDTLEEIFQKIVLNAARANIATVWVSGRRVVGNSWFPG
;
A
#
# COMPACT_ATOMS: atom_id res chain seq x y z
N MET A 1 -16.49 2.40 15.07
CA MET A 1 -17.17 1.09 15.02
C MET A 1 -16.67 0.30 16.21
N THR A 2 -17.58 -0.24 17.02
CA THR A 2 -17.23 -1.20 18.09
C THR A 2 -17.32 -2.60 17.49
N THR A 3 -16.30 -3.42 17.70
CA THR A 3 -16.30 -4.83 17.29
C THR A 3 -16.65 -5.69 18.49
N GLU A 4 -17.26 -6.85 18.26
CA GLU A 4 -17.38 -7.84 19.33
C GLU A 4 -15.98 -8.33 19.70
N PRO A 5 -15.58 -8.26 20.99
CA PRO A 5 -14.29 -8.79 21.42
C PRO A 5 -14.20 -10.29 21.16
N PHE A 6 -13.03 -10.75 20.74
CA PHE A 6 -12.79 -12.16 20.48
C PHE A 6 -11.35 -12.55 20.77
N THR A 7 -11.11 -13.85 20.93
CA THR A 7 -9.76 -14.40 21.09
C THR A 7 -9.49 -15.36 19.95
N LEU A 8 -8.37 -15.17 19.25
CA LEU A 8 -7.88 -16.11 18.24
C LEU A 8 -6.85 -17.04 18.86
N LEU A 9 -6.93 -18.33 18.56
CA LEU A 9 -5.90 -19.32 18.84
C LEU A 9 -5.34 -19.86 17.53
N GLY A 10 -4.04 -19.71 17.29
CA GLY A 10 -3.38 -20.34 16.16
C GLY A 10 -1.93 -19.93 15.97
N THR A 11 -1.36 -20.31 14.83
CA THR A 11 0.00 -19.92 14.44
C THR A 11 -0.02 -18.69 13.57
N ALA A 12 0.80 -17.69 13.92
CA ALA A 12 0.94 -16.47 13.14
C ALA A 12 2.37 -16.24 12.64
N PHE A 13 2.48 -15.65 11.45
CA PHE A 13 3.73 -15.17 10.87
C PHE A 13 3.67 -13.66 10.75
N HIS A 14 4.69 -12.96 11.24
CA HIS A 14 4.84 -11.54 10.93
C HIS A 14 6.31 -11.13 10.83
N THR A 15 6.54 -9.96 10.26
CA THR A 15 7.88 -9.36 10.16
C THR A 15 7.81 -7.98 10.80
N PRO A 16 7.96 -7.88 12.14
CA PRO A 16 7.73 -6.64 12.85
C PRO A 16 8.88 -5.63 12.67
N GLU A 17 10.03 -6.11 12.20
CA GLU A 17 11.23 -5.33 11.89
C GLU A 17 11.82 -5.86 10.58
N ARG A 18 12.52 -5.01 9.83
CA ARG A 18 13.17 -5.38 8.58
C ARG A 18 14.04 -6.64 8.74
N GLY A 19 13.77 -7.65 7.92
CA GLY A 19 14.56 -8.89 7.86
C GLY A 19 14.32 -9.88 9.00
N ARG A 20 13.49 -9.55 10.00
CA ARG A 20 13.19 -10.42 11.14
C ARG A 20 11.80 -11.05 10.98
N LEU A 21 11.75 -12.37 10.82
CA LEU A 21 10.51 -13.15 10.94
C LEU A 21 10.31 -13.55 12.40
N GLU A 22 9.13 -13.34 12.94
CA GLU A 22 8.70 -14.03 14.17
C GLU A 22 7.58 -15.02 13.84
N VAL A 23 7.69 -16.20 14.44
CA VAL A 23 6.73 -17.29 14.33
C VAL A 23 6.05 -17.45 15.68
N LEU A 24 4.81 -16.99 15.78
CA LEU A 24 4.01 -17.05 16.99
C LEU A 24 3.17 -18.33 16.96
N LYS A 25 3.82 -19.46 17.25
CA LYS A 25 3.21 -20.79 17.19
C LYS A 25 2.21 -21.00 18.34
N ASP A 26 0.97 -21.37 18.00
CA ASP A 26 -0.10 -21.69 18.96
C ASP A 26 -0.34 -20.56 19.99
N HIS A 27 -0.29 -19.31 19.57
CA HIS A 27 -0.52 -18.17 20.45
C HIS A 27 -2.01 -17.80 20.56
N LEU A 28 -2.38 -17.20 21.69
CA LEU A 28 -3.67 -16.53 21.87
C LEU A 28 -3.54 -15.04 21.58
N PHE A 29 -4.42 -14.50 20.74
CA PHE A 29 -4.52 -13.07 20.44
C PHE A 29 -5.88 -12.57 20.91
N SER A 30 -5.92 -11.75 21.97
CA SER A 30 -7.16 -11.17 22.47
C SER A 30 -7.40 -9.81 21.81
N ILE A 31 -8.53 -9.66 21.12
CA ILE A 31 -8.93 -8.43 20.42
C ILE A 31 -10.02 -7.73 21.22
N ASP A 32 -9.82 -6.45 21.53
CA ASP A 32 -10.77 -5.65 22.31
C ASP A 32 -11.94 -5.12 21.46
N ALA A 33 -12.87 -4.42 22.12
CA ALA A 33 -14.03 -3.83 21.47
C ALA A 33 -13.71 -2.65 20.55
N GLN A 34 -12.48 -2.13 20.62
CA GLN A 34 -11.95 -1.08 19.74
C GLN A 34 -11.18 -1.67 18.55
N GLY A 35 -11.16 -3.00 18.41
CA GLY A 35 -10.49 -3.69 17.32
C GLY A 35 -8.97 -3.76 17.48
N ARG A 36 -8.46 -3.62 18.70
CA ARG A 36 -7.01 -3.61 18.99
C ARG A 36 -6.58 -4.92 19.63
N ILE A 37 -5.32 -5.27 19.41
CA ILE A 37 -4.68 -6.39 20.07
C ILE A 37 -4.43 -5.99 21.52
N ALA A 38 -5.24 -6.48 22.45
CA ALA A 38 -5.09 -6.19 23.87
C ALA A 38 -4.03 -7.07 24.53
N GLU A 39 -3.85 -8.29 24.04
CA GLU A 39 -2.97 -9.28 24.65
C GLU A 39 -2.51 -10.31 23.62
N ILE A 40 -1.26 -10.77 23.75
CA ILE A 40 -0.69 -11.89 23.00
C ILE A 40 -0.07 -12.85 24.03
N LEU A 41 -0.58 -14.08 24.14
CA LEU A 41 -0.07 -15.08 25.08
C LEU A 41 0.53 -16.28 24.35
N ALA A 42 1.78 -16.60 24.66
CA ALA A 42 2.45 -17.81 24.20
C ALA A 42 2.00 -19.04 25.00
N PRO A 43 2.07 -20.26 24.42
CA PRO A 43 1.95 -21.49 25.17
C PRO A 43 2.89 -21.51 26.38
N GLY A 44 2.36 -21.90 27.55
CA GLY A 44 3.12 -21.92 28.81
C GLY A 44 3.08 -20.62 29.61
N HIS A 45 2.50 -19.53 29.09
CA HIS A 45 2.17 -18.36 29.92
C HIS A 45 1.15 -18.75 31.00
N SER A 46 1.29 -18.21 32.21
CA SER A 46 0.46 -18.61 33.37
C SER A 46 -1.05 -18.38 33.17
N GLU A 47 -1.42 -17.42 32.33
CA GLU A 47 -2.80 -17.06 32.03
C GLU A 47 -3.35 -17.71 30.75
N TYR A 48 -2.53 -18.45 29.99
CA TYR A 48 -2.89 -18.98 28.68
C TYR A 48 -4.15 -19.85 28.74
N GLU A 49 -4.14 -20.89 29.57
CA GLU A 49 -5.27 -21.82 29.73
C GLU A 49 -6.52 -21.13 30.27
N ALA A 50 -6.35 -20.19 31.21
CA ALA A 50 -7.46 -19.44 31.77
C ALA A 50 -8.13 -18.57 30.69
N ARG A 51 -7.34 -17.89 29.86
CA ARG A 51 -7.83 -17.05 28.76
C ARG A 51 -8.53 -17.87 27.68
N GLN A 52 -7.92 -18.98 27.25
CA GLN A 52 -8.53 -19.88 26.27
C GLN A 52 -9.88 -20.43 26.76
N ASN A 53 -9.94 -20.92 28.00
CA ASN A 53 -11.17 -21.48 28.56
C ASN A 53 -12.25 -20.41 28.76
N ALA A 54 -11.89 -19.20 29.18
CA ALA A 54 -12.82 -18.09 29.31
C ALA A 54 -13.43 -17.71 27.94
N ALA A 55 -12.60 -17.56 26.90
CA ALA A 55 -13.08 -17.26 25.55
C ALA A 55 -13.95 -18.40 24.98
N ARG A 56 -13.58 -19.66 25.24
CA ARG A 56 -14.38 -20.83 24.83
C ARG A 56 -15.75 -20.85 25.50
N GLN A 57 -15.81 -20.59 26.81
CA GLN A 57 -17.07 -20.54 27.57
C GLN A 57 -17.96 -19.36 27.14
N ALA A 58 -17.34 -18.23 26.77
CA ALA A 58 -18.04 -17.06 26.25
C ALA A 58 -18.49 -17.23 24.79
N GLY A 59 -18.05 -18.29 24.09
CA GLY A 59 -18.31 -18.47 22.66
C GLY A 59 -17.60 -17.45 21.78
N THR A 60 -16.51 -16.84 22.25
CA THR A 60 -15.73 -15.80 21.55
C THR A 60 -14.34 -16.30 21.11
N LEU A 61 -14.06 -17.60 21.28
CA LEU A 61 -12.82 -18.23 20.84
C LEU A 61 -12.93 -18.65 19.36
N VAL A 62 -11.97 -18.20 18.55
CA VAL A 62 -11.78 -18.62 17.16
C VAL A 62 -10.50 -19.46 17.10
N GLU A 63 -10.63 -20.76 16.86
CA GLU A 63 -9.51 -21.69 16.75
C GLU A 63 -9.18 -21.94 15.27
N LEU A 64 -7.93 -21.71 14.87
CA LEU A 64 -7.49 -21.97 13.50
C LEU A 64 -7.32 -23.49 13.29
N ALA A 65 -7.72 -23.97 12.12
CA ALA A 65 -7.52 -25.37 11.74
C ALA A 65 -6.09 -25.64 11.27
N ASP A 66 -5.71 -26.91 11.19
CA ASP A 66 -4.44 -27.33 10.57
C ASP A 66 -4.34 -26.79 9.13
N GLY A 67 -3.19 -26.23 8.77
CA GLY A 67 -2.98 -25.57 7.48
C GLY A 67 -3.51 -24.13 7.41
N GLN A 68 -4.02 -23.59 8.51
CA GLN A 68 -4.41 -22.18 8.60
C GLN A 68 -3.40 -21.35 9.40
N PHE A 69 -3.07 -20.16 8.88
CA PHE A 69 -2.08 -19.27 9.48
C PHE A 69 -2.56 -17.82 9.48
N LEU A 70 -2.19 -17.07 10.53
CA LEU A 70 -2.44 -15.63 10.61
C LEU A 70 -1.27 -14.83 10.07
N LEU A 71 -1.56 -13.86 9.21
CA LEU A 71 -0.60 -12.86 8.70
C LEU A 71 -1.15 -11.45 8.98
N PRO A 72 -0.31 -10.42 9.16
CA PRO A 72 -0.79 -9.04 9.15
C PRO A 72 -1.49 -8.70 7.83
N GLY A 73 -2.44 -7.78 7.89
CA GLY A 73 -3.08 -7.22 6.72
C GLY A 73 -2.08 -6.52 5.80
N LEU A 74 -2.29 -6.63 4.48
CA LEU A 74 -1.40 -6.03 3.49
C LEU A 74 -1.70 -4.53 3.35
N ILE A 75 -0.66 -3.75 3.07
CA ILE A 75 -0.69 -2.28 3.00
C ILE A 75 -0.16 -1.80 1.66
N ASP A 76 -1.06 -1.34 0.81
CA ASP A 76 -0.75 -0.79 -0.50
C ASP A 76 -0.50 0.71 -0.41
N LEU A 77 0.75 1.12 -0.60
CA LEU A 77 1.15 2.52 -0.54
C LEU A 77 0.88 3.30 -1.84
N HIS A 78 0.47 2.65 -2.93
CA HIS A 78 0.20 3.38 -4.16
C HIS A 78 -0.72 2.61 -5.09
N ILE A 79 -1.91 3.17 -5.32
CA ILE A 79 -2.89 2.64 -6.25
C ILE A 79 -3.76 3.75 -6.85
N HIS A 80 -3.97 3.72 -8.17
CA HIS A 80 -4.96 4.58 -8.82
C HIS A 80 -6.31 3.87 -8.88
N ALA A 81 -7.19 4.23 -7.95
CA ALA A 81 -8.54 3.71 -7.91
C ALA A 81 -9.31 3.84 -9.25
N PRO A 82 -9.25 4.98 -9.97
CA PRO A 82 -10.07 5.13 -11.17
C PRO A 82 -9.61 4.26 -12.34
N GLN A 83 -8.41 3.70 -12.25
CA GLN A 83 -7.80 2.89 -13.30
C GLN A 83 -8.10 1.40 -13.19
N TRP A 84 -8.85 0.97 -12.16
CA TRP A 84 -9.29 -0.42 -12.01
C TRP A 84 -9.90 -1.03 -13.30
N PRO A 85 -10.79 -0.35 -14.05
CA PRO A 85 -11.39 -0.90 -15.28
C PRO A 85 -10.42 -1.07 -16.46
N GLN A 86 -9.23 -0.49 -16.39
CA GLN A 86 -8.19 -0.60 -17.43
C GLN A 86 -7.04 -1.53 -17.04
N MET A 87 -7.09 -2.16 -15.88
CA MET A 87 -6.09 -3.14 -15.44
C MET A 87 -5.78 -4.18 -16.53
N GLY A 88 -4.50 -4.28 -16.92
CA GLY A 88 -4.02 -5.19 -17.96
C GLY A 88 -4.17 -4.72 -19.41
N LYS A 89 -4.55 -3.47 -19.68
CA LYS A 89 -4.71 -2.94 -21.06
C LYS A 89 -3.48 -2.13 -21.51
N ALA A 90 -2.98 -2.48 -22.71
CA ALA A 90 -2.00 -1.70 -23.48
C ALA A 90 -0.71 -1.35 -22.72
N LEU A 91 -0.16 -2.30 -21.95
CA LEU A 91 1.09 -2.12 -21.19
C LEU A 91 2.36 -2.17 -22.07
N ASP A 92 2.20 -2.32 -23.38
CA ASP A 92 3.24 -2.43 -24.39
C ASP A 92 3.54 -1.10 -25.11
N VAL A 93 2.94 0.00 -24.67
CA VAL A 93 3.17 1.35 -25.21
C VAL A 93 3.87 2.26 -24.19
N PRO A 94 4.59 3.32 -24.63
CA PRO A 94 5.21 4.28 -23.71
C PRO A 94 4.22 4.92 -22.73
N LEU A 95 4.69 5.25 -21.52
CA LEU A 95 3.86 5.77 -20.43
C LEU A 95 3.03 7.00 -20.84
N GLU A 96 3.65 7.97 -21.51
CA GLU A 96 2.99 9.20 -21.97
C GLU A 96 1.89 8.92 -23.01
N VAL A 97 2.08 7.91 -23.86
CA VAL A 97 1.07 7.46 -24.83
C VAL A 97 -0.07 6.74 -24.11
N TRP A 98 0.28 5.89 -23.13
CA TRP A 98 -0.69 5.15 -22.34
C TRP A 98 -1.61 6.08 -21.55
N LEU A 99 -1.03 7.09 -20.88
CA LEU A 99 -1.76 8.11 -20.12
C LEU A 99 -2.78 8.85 -20.98
N GLN A 100 -2.36 9.34 -22.15
CA GLN A 100 -3.20 10.15 -23.03
C GLN A 100 -4.32 9.34 -23.70
N LYS A 101 -4.04 8.09 -24.09
CA LYS A 101 -4.97 7.29 -24.90
C LYS A 101 -5.93 6.44 -24.08
N TYR A 102 -5.53 5.99 -22.89
CA TYR A 102 -6.30 5.06 -22.06
C TYR A 102 -6.70 5.68 -20.72
N THR A 103 -5.73 6.23 -19.99
CA THR A 103 -5.93 6.67 -18.61
C THR A 103 -6.80 7.93 -18.50
N PHE A 104 -6.41 9.06 -19.11
CA PHE A 104 -7.17 10.31 -18.96
C PHE A 104 -8.61 10.24 -19.49
N PRO A 105 -8.90 9.60 -20.64
CA PRO A 105 -10.28 9.40 -21.07
C PRO A 105 -11.12 8.57 -20.09
N LEU A 106 -10.52 7.58 -19.42
CA LEU A 106 -11.21 6.78 -18.40
C LEU A 106 -11.44 7.59 -17.13
N GLU A 107 -10.40 8.25 -16.60
CA GLU A 107 -10.52 9.04 -15.37
C GLU A 107 -11.50 10.22 -15.53
N ALA A 108 -11.63 10.79 -16.73
CA ALA A 108 -12.62 11.83 -17.04
C ALA A 108 -14.08 11.36 -16.84
N ARG A 109 -14.37 10.06 -16.97
CA ARG A 109 -15.73 9.52 -16.79
C ARG A 109 -16.23 9.60 -15.35
N TYR A 110 -15.33 9.78 -14.38
CA TYR A 110 -15.67 9.90 -12.96
C TYR A 110 -16.28 11.27 -12.61
N ALA A 111 -16.46 12.17 -13.59
CA ALA A 111 -17.40 13.28 -13.45
C ALA A 111 -18.83 12.77 -13.16
N ASP A 112 -19.16 11.54 -13.60
CA ASP A 112 -20.34 10.79 -13.20
C ASP A 112 -20.07 10.05 -11.88
N VAL A 113 -20.71 10.50 -10.80
CA VAL A 113 -20.52 9.94 -9.46
C VAL A 113 -21.14 8.54 -9.32
N ASP A 114 -22.19 8.21 -10.08
CA ASP A 114 -22.78 6.87 -10.06
C ASP A 114 -21.80 5.85 -10.68
N TYR A 115 -21.15 6.24 -11.79
CA TYR A 115 -20.06 5.45 -12.36
C TYR A 115 -18.88 5.29 -11.38
N ALA A 116 -18.51 6.37 -10.68
CA ALA A 116 -17.46 6.34 -9.67
C ALA A 116 -17.79 5.32 -8.55
N HIS A 117 -19.01 5.36 -8.02
CA HIS A 117 -19.46 4.43 -6.99
C HIS A 117 -19.41 2.97 -7.45
N GLU A 118 -19.91 2.66 -8.66
CA GLU A 118 -19.86 1.29 -9.21
C GLU A 118 -18.43 0.75 -9.26
N VAL A 119 -17.50 1.55 -9.80
CA VAL A 119 -16.12 1.10 -9.96
C VAL A 119 -15.38 1.01 -8.62
N TYR A 120 -15.53 2.01 -7.75
CA TYR A 120 -14.86 2.01 -6.46
C TYR A 120 -15.39 0.90 -5.54
N ALA A 121 -16.68 0.58 -5.61
CA ALA A 121 -17.24 -0.53 -4.85
C ALA A 121 -16.62 -1.88 -5.29
N ASP A 122 -16.56 -2.14 -6.59
CA ASP A 122 -15.95 -3.37 -7.11
C ASP A 122 -14.44 -3.44 -6.78
N LEU A 123 -13.71 -2.32 -6.92
CA LEU A 123 -12.30 -2.25 -6.57
C LEU A 123 -12.06 -2.61 -5.09
N VAL A 124 -12.74 -1.94 -4.16
CA VAL A 124 -12.50 -2.12 -2.72
C VAL A 124 -12.85 -3.54 -2.28
N ASP A 125 -13.92 -4.14 -2.79
CA ASP A 125 -14.26 -5.54 -2.53
C ASP A 125 -13.14 -6.49 -3.02
N ASN A 126 -12.60 -6.23 -4.21
CA ASN A 126 -11.54 -7.06 -4.78
C ASN A 126 -10.21 -6.88 -4.05
N LEU A 127 -9.86 -5.67 -3.60
CA LEU A 127 -8.64 -5.45 -2.82
C LEU A 127 -8.72 -6.10 -1.44
N LEU A 128 -9.85 -5.95 -0.73
CA LEU A 128 -10.09 -6.63 0.52
C LEU A 128 -10.02 -8.15 0.35
N ALA A 129 -10.60 -8.70 -0.72
CA ALA A 129 -10.52 -10.13 -1.02
C ALA A 129 -9.08 -10.60 -1.38
N ASN A 130 -8.21 -9.70 -1.82
CA ASN A 130 -6.77 -9.96 -2.00
C ASN A 130 -5.93 -9.63 -0.75
N GLY A 131 -6.56 -9.29 0.38
CA GLY A 131 -5.92 -9.07 1.66
C GLY A 131 -5.36 -7.66 1.88
N THR A 132 -5.64 -6.71 0.97
CA THR A 132 -5.25 -5.30 1.14
C THR A 132 -6.19 -4.62 2.13
N THR A 133 -5.77 -4.62 3.39
CA THR A 133 -6.48 -4.00 4.51
C THR A 133 -6.34 -2.49 4.56
N THR A 134 -5.21 -1.97 4.06
CA THR A 134 -4.90 -0.54 4.01
C THR A 134 -4.47 -0.15 2.61
N ALA A 135 -5.01 0.95 2.07
CA ALA A 135 -4.63 1.46 0.75
C ALA A 135 -4.46 2.99 0.73
N LEU A 136 -3.41 3.47 0.06
CA LEU A 136 -3.18 4.87 -0.28
C LEU A 136 -3.61 5.11 -1.73
N TYR A 137 -4.77 5.74 -1.90
CA TYR A 137 -5.44 5.89 -3.19
C TYR A 137 -5.20 7.24 -3.84
N PHE A 138 -4.82 7.21 -5.12
CA PHE A 138 -5.10 8.26 -6.08
C PHE A 138 -6.54 8.11 -6.57
N ALA A 139 -7.37 9.14 -6.38
CA ALA A 139 -8.70 9.24 -6.95
C ALA A 139 -8.65 9.95 -8.32
N THR A 140 -9.52 10.92 -8.60
CA THR A 140 -9.50 11.74 -9.82
C THR A 140 -9.43 13.23 -9.47
N VAL A 141 -9.45 14.11 -10.48
CA VAL A 141 -9.57 15.57 -10.25
C VAL A 141 -10.95 15.98 -9.71
N HIS A 142 -11.95 15.10 -9.80
CA HIS A 142 -13.32 15.40 -9.37
C HIS A 142 -13.47 15.21 -7.86
N VAL A 143 -13.85 16.27 -7.14
CA VAL A 143 -14.00 16.24 -5.67
C VAL A 143 -15.04 15.23 -5.23
N ASP A 144 -16.23 15.26 -5.84
CA ASP A 144 -17.37 14.45 -5.36
C ASP A 144 -17.14 12.95 -5.62
N ALA A 145 -16.52 12.59 -6.74
CA ALA A 145 -16.07 11.22 -6.98
C ALA A 145 -14.96 10.79 -6.01
N SER A 146 -14.02 11.69 -5.69
CA SER A 146 -12.97 11.39 -4.70
C SER A 146 -13.53 11.17 -3.30
N LEU A 147 -14.59 11.91 -2.93
CA LEU A 147 -15.34 11.69 -1.68
C LEU A 147 -16.09 10.37 -1.70
N MET A 148 -16.70 9.99 -2.83
CA MET A 148 -17.37 8.69 -3.01
C MET A 148 -16.41 7.52 -2.73
N LEU A 149 -15.14 7.61 -3.12
CA LEU A 149 -14.14 6.60 -2.77
C LEU A 149 -13.91 6.52 -1.26
N ALA A 150 -13.78 7.66 -0.58
CA ALA A 150 -13.61 7.69 0.88
C ALA A 150 -14.83 7.08 1.62
N GLU A 151 -16.04 7.40 1.17
CA GLU A 151 -17.30 6.83 1.67
C GLU A 151 -17.35 5.32 1.45
N THR A 152 -16.98 4.86 0.26
CA THR A 152 -16.94 3.44 -0.11
C THR A 152 -15.97 2.65 0.78
N CYS A 153 -14.75 3.17 1.00
CA CYS A 153 -13.78 2.54 1.91
C CYS A 153 -14.34 2.42 3.33
N LEU A 154 -15.00 3.47 3.84
CA LEU A 154 -15.57 3.45 5.18
C LEU A 154 -16.75 2.47 5.31
N GLU A 155 -17.63 2.41 4.31
CA GLU A 155 -18.76 1.48 4.25
C GLU A 155 -18.28 0.02 4.31
N LYS A 156 -17.35 -0.31 3.41
CA LYS A 156 -16.78 -1.65 3.27
C LYS A 156 -15.80 -2.01 4.39
N GLY A 157 -15.38 -1.01 5.18
CA GLY A 157 -14.52 -1.20 6.34
C GLY A 157 -13.03 -1.35 6.00
N GLN A 158 -12.58 -0.85 4.85
CA GLN A 158 -11.17 -0.79 4.50
C GLN A 158 -10.50 0.45 5.11
N ARG A 159 -9.29 0.30 5.63
CA ARG A 159 -8.46 1.44 6.03
C ARG A 159 -7.94 2.13 4.77
N ALA A 160 -8.07 3.44 4.69
CA ALA A 160 -7.66 4.15 3.48
C ALA A 160 -7.07 5.52 3.77
N VAL A 161 -6.15 5.92 2.91
CA VAL A 161 -5.74 7.31 2.74
C VAL A 161 -6.14 7.69 1.31
N VAL A 162 -7.04 8.65 1.14
CA VAL A 162 -7.63 8.97 -0.18
C VAL A 162 -7.23 10.38 -0.56
N GLY A 163 -6.79 10.58 -1.81
CA GLY A 163 -6.44 11.90 -2.31
C GLY A 163 -7.13 12.26 -3.60
N LYS A 164 -7.82 13.42 -3.60
CA LYS A 164 -8.25 14.11 -4.82
C LYS A 164 -7.01 14.55 -5.59
N VAL A 165 -6.91 14.10 -6.83
CA VAL A 165 -5.77 14.39 -7.71
C VAL A 165 -5.80 15.86 -8.14
N VAL A 166 -4.63 16.48 -8.24
CA VAL A 166 -4.44 17.81 -8.80
C VAL A 166 -3.63 17.74 -10.08
N MET A 167 -4.18 18.36 -11.13
CA MET A 167 -3.58 18.51 -12.45
C MET A 167 -4.12 19.82 -13.05
N ASP A 168 -3.33 20.89 -13.13
CA ASP A 168 -3.82 22.19 -13.61
C ASP A 168 -3.01 22.77 -14.79
N ASP A 169 -1.89 22.13 -15.15
CA ASP A 169 -1.02 22.65 -16.21
C ASP A 169 -1.66 22.48 -17.60
N PRO A 170 -2.00 23.58 -18.30
CA PRO A 170 -2.70 23.49 -19.58
C PRO A 170 -1.81 23.01 -20.74
N GLU A 171 -0.49 23.03 -20.58
CA GLU A 171 0.47 22.57 -21.60
C GLU A 171 0.65 21.06 -21.55
N GLN A 172 0.49 20.46 -20.36
CA GLN A 172 0.74 19.03 -20.13
C GLN A 172 -0.55 18.21 -19.98
N CYS A 173 -1.66 18.84 -19.57
CA CYS A 173 -2.91 18.14 -19.26
C CYS A 173 -4.00 18.44 -20.30
N PRO A 174 -4.79 17.43 -20.71
CA PRO A 174 -5.86 17.63 -21.68
C PRO A 174 -6.97 18.52 -21.13
N PRO A 175 -7.60 19.38 -21.96
CA PRO A 175 -8.62 20.34 -21.50
C PRO A 175 -9.90 19.68 -20.97
N PHE A 176 -10.14 18.41 -21.30
CA PHE A 176 -11.30 17.66 -20.81
C PHE A 176 -11.04 16.96 -19.46
N TYR A 177 -9.80 16.95 -18.96
CA TYR A 177 -9.44 16.28 -17.71
C TYR A 177 -8.26 16.98 -17.03
N ARG A 178 -8.59 18.07 -16.34
CA ARG A 178 -7.70 18.88 -15.49
C ARG A 178 -8.54 19.83 -14.62
N ASP A 179 -7.97 20.29 -13.52
CA ASP A 179 -8.46 21.45 -12.78
C ASP A 179 -8.50 22.70 -13.67
N ALA A 180 -9.42 23.63 -13.39
CA ALA A 180 -9.58 24.83 -14.22
C ALA A 180 -8.35 25.76 -14.12
N ASP A 181 -7.85 25.94 -12.91
CA ASP A 181 -6.62 26.66 -12.58
C ASP A 181 -6.09 26.27 -11.19
N ALA A 182 -4.90 26.76 -10.84
CA ALA A 182 -4.27 26.54 -9.55
C ALA A 182 -5.14 26.95 -8.35
N ALA A 183 -5.92 28.03 -8.46
CA ALA A 183 -6.73 28.53 -7.35
C ALA A 183 -7.92 27.59 -7.08
N SER A 184 -8.61 27.14 -8.14
CA SER A 184 -9.65 26.12 -8.02
C SER A 184 -9.09 24.81 -7.50
N ALA A 185 -7.93 24.38 -8.00
CA ALA A 185 -7.30 23.13 -7.60
C ALA A 185 -7.04 23.10 -6.08
N VAL A 186 -6.43 24.15 -5.55
CA VAL A 186 -6.11 24.29 -4.12
C VAL A 186 -7.38 24.42 -3.27
N SER A 187 -8.37 25.20 -3.73
CA SER A 187 -9.65 25.35 -3.03
C SER A 187 -10.42 24.02 -2.93
N ASP A 188 -10.43 23.25 -4.01
CA ASP A 188 -11.09 21.95 -4.07
C ASP A 188 -10.37 20.90 -3.24
N THR A 189 -9.04 20.90 -3.21
CA THR A 189 -8.25 20.05 -2.31
C THR A 189 -8.57 20.36 -0.84
N ARG A 190 -8.70 21.63 -0.46
CA ARG A 190 -9.15 22.00 0.90
C ARG A 190 -10.54 21.45 1.20
N ARG A 191 -11.50 21.67 0.30
CA ARG A 191 -12.89 21.18 0.46
C ARG A 191 -12.91 19.67 0.66
N PHE A 192 -12.13 18.94 -0.13
CA PHE A 192 -11.98 17.50 -0.02
C PHE A 192 -11.40 17.08 1.34
N ILE A 193 -10.30 17.70 1.79
CA ILE A 193 -9.68 17.38 3.09
C ILE A 193 -10.66 17.57 4.24
N GLU A 194 -11.37 18.70 4.26
CA GLU A 194 -12.34 19.02 5.31
C GLU A 194 -13.51 18.03 5.31
N ALA A 195 -14.02 17.67 4.13
CA ALA A 195 -15.11 16.70 3.99
C ALA A 195 -14.70 15.29 4.43
N VAL A 196 -13.52 14.79 4.08
CA VAL A 196 -13.04 13.47 4.54
C VAL A 196 -12.81 13.46 6.06
N LYS A 197 -12.25 14.54 6.63
CA LYS A 197 -12.11 14.65 8.10
C LYS A 197 -13.46 14.66 8.81
N ALA A 198 -14.48 15.27 8.22
CA ALA A 198 -15.84 15.27 8.76
C ALA A 198 -16.55 13.93 8.60
N LEU A 199 -16.24 13.16 7.54
CA LEU A 199 -16.78 11.83 7.30
C LEU A 199 -16.38 10.83 8.39
N ASP A 200 -15.17 10.97 8.93
CA ASP A 200 -14.63 10.08 9.95
C ASP A 200 -13.96 10.85 11.12
N PRO A 201 -14.74 11.43 12.05
CA PRO A 201 -14.22 12.31 13.10
C PRO A 201 -13.65 11.58 14.31
N ARG A 202 -13.34 10.28 14.19
CA ARG A 202 -12.76 9.48 15.29
C ARG A 202 -11.33 9.91 15.58
N ASP A 203 -10.88 9.68 16.82
CA ASP A 203 -9.46 9.90 17.21
C ASP A 203 -8.48 9.11 16.33
N ARG A 204 -8.87 7.90 15.91
CA ARG A 204 -8.15 7.06 14.95
C ARG A 204 -9.09 6.77 13.77
N PRO A 205 -9.14 7.68 12.78
CA PRO A 205 -10.00 7.48 11.63
C PRO A 205 -9.49 6.30 10.79
N LEU A 206 -10.43 5.55 10.25
CA LEU A 206 -10.18 4.48 9.30
C LEU A 206 -9.85 5.06 7.92
N VAL A 207 -10.46 6.19 7.56
CA VAL A 207 -10.22 6.90 6.30
C VAL A 207 -9.64 8.29 6.56
N LYS A 208 -8.50 8.60 5.92
CA LYS A 208 -7.80 9.90 6.03
C LYS A 208 -7.69 10.56 4.65
N PRO A 209 -7.65 11.90 4.56
CA PRO A 209 -7.33 12.57 3.30
C PRO A 209 -5.82 12.66 3.07
N ALA A 210 -5.44 12.66 1.79
CA ALA A 210 -4.11 13.05 1.31
C ALA A 210 -4.17 14.20 0.32
N ILE A 211 -3.10 14.97 0.28
CA ILE A 211 -2.82 15.97 -0.75
C ILE A 211 -2.10 15.27 -1.90
N THR A 212 -2.66 15.38 -3.11
CA THR A 212 -2.20 14.57 -4.25
C THR A 212 -1.96 15.44 -5.49
N PRO A 213 -0.86 16.21 -5.58
CA PRO A 213 -0.36 16.58 -6.90
C PRO A 213 -0.08 15.28 -7.65
N ARG A 214 -0.62 15.10 -8.86
CA ARG A 214 -0.44 13.83 -9.57
C ARG A 214 1.06 13.53 -9.70
N PHE A 215 1.77 14.51 -10.25
CA PHE A 215 3.21 14.56 -10.45
C PHE A 215 3.56 15.98 -10.93
N ILE A 216 4.81 16.41 -10.75
CA ILE A 216 5.27 17.76 -11.12
C ILE A 216 4.86 18.17 -12.54
N PRO A 217 5.05 17.34 -13.60
CA PRO A 217 4.68 17.71 -14.95
C PRO A 217 3.21 18.15 -15.14
N SER A 218 2.28 17.61 -14.35
CA SER A 218 0.86 18.00 -14.47
C SER A 218 0.46 19.27 -13.73
N CYS A 219 1.36 19.84 -12.93
CA CYS A 219 1.03 20.91 -11.99
C CYS A 219 1.80 22.19 -12.31
N THR A 220 1.13 23.33 -12.27
CA THR A 220 1.78 24.64 -12.29
C THR A 220 2.51 24.91 -10.97
N ASP A 221 3.49 25.81 -10.98
CA ASP A 221 4.21 26.21 -9.75
C ASP A 221 3.24 26.77 -8.69
N ALA A 222 2.20 27.49 -9.12
CA ALA A 222 1.21 28.07 -8.22
C ALA A 222 0.39 26.98 -7.51
N ALA A 223 0.01 25.92 -8.22
CA ALA A 223 -0.67 24.78 -7.61
C ALA A 223 0.25 24.05 -6.62
N LEU A 224 1.49 23.74 -7.00
CA LEU A 224 2.46 23.08 -6.12
C LEU A 224 2.72 23.88 -4.83
N GLN A 225 2.92 25.19 -4.93
CA GLN A 225 3.07 26.08 -3.78
C GLN A 225 1.82 26.11 -2.89
N GLY A 226 0.63 26.14 -3.50
CA GLY A 226 -0.64 26.12 -2.77
C GLY A 226 -0.85 24.83 -2.00
N LEU A 227 -0.53 23.68 -2.63
CA LEU A 227 -0.63 22.37 -2.00
C LEU A 227 0.38 22.21 -0.85
N GLY A 228 1.61 22.72 -0.98
CA GLY A 228 2.58 22.72 0.12
C GLY A 228 2.12 23.53 1.34
N LYS A 229 1.43 24.65 1.12
CA LYS A 229 0.77 25.41 2.20
C LYS A 229 -0.32 24.59 2.89
N LEU A 230 -1.16 23.88 2.12
CA LEU A 230 -2.18 23.00 2.68
C LEU A 230 -1.57 21.83 3.47
N ALA A 231 -0.43 21.29 3.01
CA ALA A 231 0.26 20.21 3.72
C ALA A 231 0.72 20.66 5.11
N THR A 232 1.28 21.87 5.18
CA THR A 232 1.66 22.50 6.46
C THR A 232 0.45 22.79 7.34
N GLU A 233 -0.63 23.32 6.76
CA GLU A 233 -1.82 23.73 7.49
C GLU A 233 -2.60 22.56 8.09
N PHE A 234 -2.81 21.50 7.30
CA PHE A 234 -3.66 20.38 7.68
C PHE A 234 -2.91 19.17 8.26
N GLY A 235 -1.59 19.11 8.09
CA GLY A 235 -0.75 17.99 8.51
C GLY A 235 -1.09 16.66 7.84
N CYS A 236 -1.78 16.71 6.68
CA CYS A 236 -2.19 15.52 5.93
C CYS A 236 -1.00 14.81 5.29
N HIS A 237 -1.20 13.53 4.94
CA HIS A 237 -0.30 12.85 4.03
C HIS A 237 -0.25 13.55 2.68
N VAL A 238 0.93 13.50 2.05
CA VAL A 238 1.15 13.92 0.66
C VAL A 238 1.50 12.68 -0.13
N GLN A 239 0.98 12.55 -1.35
CA GLN A 239 1.38 11.48 -2.27
C GLN A 239 1.57 12.05 -3.68
N THR A 240 2.62 11.60 -4.36
CA THR A 240 2.97 12.02 -5.73
C THR A 240 3.86 10.98 -6.37
N HIS A 241 3.97 11.00 -7.70
CA HIS A 241 5.03 10.27 -8.40
C HIS A 241 6.33 11.08 -8.30
N CYS A 242 7.46 10.40 -8.26
CA CYS A 242 8.80 10.99 -8.19
C CYS A 242 9.77 10.13 -8.97
N SER A 243 10.51 10.73 -9.93
CA SER A 243 11.62 10.06 -10.63
C SER A 243 11.24 8.66 -11.16
N GLU A 244 10.05 8.52 -11.76
CA GLU A 244 9.50 7.24 -12.19
C GLU A 244 10.13 6.73 -13.47
N SER A 245 10.20 7.59 -14.50
CA SER A 245 10.64 7.30 -15.86
C SER A 245 11.62 8.36 -16.35
N ASP A 246 12.41 8.01 -17.37
CA ASP A 246 13.36 8.95 -18.02
C ASP A 246 12.68 10.24 -18.45
N TRP A 247 11.51 10.15 -19.08
CA TRP A 247 10.76 11.32 -19.55
C TRP A 247 10.33 12.23 -18.39
N ALA A 248 9.70 11.67 -17.35
CA ALA A 248 9.18 12.45 -16.24
C ALA A 248 10.31 13.16 -15.49
N LYS A 249 11.40 12.43 -15.19
CA LYS A 249 12.60 12.98 -14.55
C LYS A 249 13.23 14.11 -15.37
N GLN A 250 13.45 13.88 -16.68
CA GLN A 250 14.07 14.88 -17.56
C GLN A 250 13.21 16.15 -17.69
N PHE A 251 11.89 16.01 -17.67
CA PHE A 251 10.98 17.16 -17.67
C PHE A 251 11.24 18.06 -16.46
N VAL A 252 11.32 17.48 -15.26
CA VAL A 252 11.54 18.24 -14.02
C VAL A 252 12.93 18.88 -14.00
N GLU A 253 13.97 18.13 -14.39
CA GLU A 253 15.33 18.66 -14.49
C GLU A 253 15.42 19.83 -15.48
N THR A 254 14.72 19.74 -16.61
CA THR A 254 14.67 20.83 -17.59
C THR A 254 13.93 22.04 -17.05
N ARG A 255 12.80 21.83 -16.36
CA ARG A 255 11.95 22.89 -15.82
C ARG A 255 12.60 23.65 -14.66
N PHE A 256 13.31 22.96 -13.77
CA PHE A 256 13.81 23.54 -12.51
C PHE A 256 15.32 23.49 -12.32
N GLY A 257 16.07 22.79 -13.18
CA GLY A 257 17.51 22.62 -13.03
C GLY A 257 17.92 21.75 -11.82
N ARG A 258 17.00 20.93 -11.31
CA ARG A 258 17.19 20.04 -10.13
C ARG A 258 16.24 18.84 -10.20
N THR A 259 16.44 17.86 -9.32
CA THR A 259 15.66 16.61 -9.27
C THR A 259 14.21 16.82 -8.80
N ASP A 260 13.36 15.81 -9.00
CA ASP A 260 12.00 15.72 -8.47
C ASP A 260 11.97 15.91 -6.95
N ALA A 261 12.78 15.15 -6.20
CA ALA A 261 12.80 15.21 -4.74
C ALA A 261 13.18 16.61 -4.24
N ALA A 262 14.23 17.22 -4.81
CA ALA A 262 14.65 18.58 -4.47
C ALA A 262 13.59 19.64 -4.85
N SER A 263 12.84 19.41 -5.92
CA SER A 263 11.75 20.30 -6.34
C SER A 263 10.57 20.20 -5.38
N LEU A 264 10.14 19.00 -5.03
CA LEU A 264 9.07 18.75 -4.05
C LEU A 264 9.41 19.35 -2.68
N ASP A 265 10.65 19.20 -2.22
CA ASP A 265 11.14 19.83 -0.98
C ASP A 265 11.01 21.36 -1.04
N GLY A 266 11.45 21.96 -2.15
CA GLY A 266 11.34 23.41 -2.36
C GLY A 266 9.90 23.95 -2.37
N PHE A 267 8.91 23.11 -2.68
CA PHE A 267 7.49 23.46 -2.60
C PHE A 267 6.85 23.15 -1.23
N GLY A 268 7.59 22.55 -0.29
CA GLY A 268 7.06 22.11 1.01
C GLY A 268 6.19 20.84 0.91
N LEU A 269 6.41 20.04 -0.13
CA LEU A 269 5.67 18.80 -0.40
C LEU A 269 6.47 17.54 -0.03
N LEU A 270 7.75 17.68 0.36
CA LEU A 270 8.56 16.60 0.89
C LEU A 270 8.64 16.70 2.42
N THR A 271 7.90 15.83 3.10
CA THR A 271 7.73 15.83 4.56
C THR A 271 7.73 14.40 5.09
N ARG A 272 7.69 14.22 6.41
CA ARG A 272 7.53 12.90 7.03
C ARG A 272 6.28 12.14 6.53
N HIS A 273 5.22 12.87 6.21
CA HIS A 273 3.96 12.28 5.74
C HIS A 273 3.87 12.21 4.20
N THR A 274 4.99 12.40 3.48
CA THR A 274 5.03 12.27 2.03
C THR A 274 5.36 10.85 1.61
N ILE A 275 4.58 10.29 0.69
CA ILE A 275 4.86 9.03 0.00
C ILE A 275 5.17 9.32 -1.47
N LEU A 276 6.38 8.93 -1.90
CA LEU A 276 6.86 9.08 -3.27
C LEU A 276 6.69 7.75 -4.01
N ALA A 277 5.80 7.70 -5.00
CA ALA A 277 5.66 6.51 -5.83
C ALA A 277 6.88 6.35 -6.76
N HIS A 278 7.29 5.09 -6.95
CA HIS A 278 8.36 4.63 -7.85
C HIS A 278 9.77 4.97 -7.39
N SER A 279 10.19 6.23 -7.51
CA SER A 279 11.53 6.71 -7.18
C SER A 279 12.67 5.93 -7.86
N ASN A 280 12.44 5.39 -9.06
CA ASN A 280 13.37 4.48 -9.72
C ASN A 280 14.73 5.11 -10.03
N PHE A 281 14.71 6.41 -10.33
CA PHE A 281 15.87 7.17 -10.77
C PHE A 281 16.42 8.12 -9.70
N ILE A 282 16.09 7.91 -8.42
CA ILE A 282 16.70 8.71 -7.34
C ILE A 282 18.18 8.39 -7.21
N ASP A 283 18.98 9.43 -7.00
CA ASP A 283 20.41 9.29 -6.73
C ASP A 283 20.72 9.32 -5.23
N GLU A 284 22.01 9.32 -4.87
CA GLU A 284 22.43 9.37 -3.47
C GLU A 284 22.03 10.68 -2.76
N GLN A 285 22.01 11.81 -3.48
CA GLN A 285 21.60 13.10 -2.90
C GLN A 285 20.09 13.10 -2.63
N ASP A 286 19.31 12.57 -3.57
CA ASP A 286 17.87 12.37 -3.40
C ASP A 286 17.57 11.43 -2.22
N MET A 287 18.26 10.30 -2.11
CA MET A 287 18.09 9.37 -0.98
C MET A 287 18.37 10.04 0.37
N ASN A 288 19.46 10.80 0.47
CA ASN A 288 19.80 11.51 1.70
C ASN A 288 18.74 12.56 2.04
N LEU A 289 18.23 13.29 1.05
CA LEU A 289 17.18 14.28 1.26
C LEU A 289 15.86 13.63 1.71
N ILE A 290 15.47 12.52 1.06
CA ILE A 290 14.25 11.77 1.41
C ILE A 290 14.34 11.22 2.84
N GLU A 291 15.51 10.68 3.23
CA GLU A 291 15.79 10.21 4.58
C GLU A 291 15.75 11.36 5.61
N GLU A 292 16.41 12.49 5.33
CA GLU A 292 16.42 13.66 6.22
C GLU A 292 15.01 14.20 6.48
N ARG A 293 14.14 14.15 5.47
CA ARG A 293 12.72 14.56 5.59
C ARG A 293 11.84 13.48 6.20
N GLY A 294 12.33 12.25 6.33
CA GLY A 294 11.56 11.07 6.74
C GLY A 294 10.47 10.68 5.74
N ALA A 295 10.55 11.10 4.49
CA ALA A 295 9.55 10.74 3.48
C ALA A 295 9.63 9.24 3.14
N GLY A 296 8.50 8.66 2.79
CA GLY A 296 8.39 7.26 2.38
C GLY A 296 8.43 7.08 0.87
N VAL A 297 8.80 5.88 0.42
CA VAL A 297 8.74 5.45 -0.97
C VAL A 297 7.77 4.29 -1.13
N ALA A 298 6.85 4.41 -2.10
CA ALA A 298 6.03 3.29 -2.56
C ALA A 298 6.74 2.60 -3.74
N HIS A 299 7.40 1.47 -3.44
CA HIS A 299 8.05 0.66 -4.45
C HIS A 299 7.00 -0.12 -5.26
N CYS A 300 6.87 0.21 -6.55
CA CYS A 300 5.86 -0.37 -7.45
C CYS A 300 6.52 -1.28 -8.51
N PRO A 301 7.15 -2.41 -8.12
CA PRO A 301 8.05 -3.15 -8.99
C PRO A 301 7.37 -3.69 -10.25
N LEU A 302 6.10 -4.11 -10.16
CA LEU A 302 5.37 -4.62 -11.32
C LEU A 302 5.20 -3.54 -12.39
N SER A 303 4.69 -2.37 -12.02
CA SER A 303 4.54 -1.23 -12.93
C SER A 303 5.88 -0.77 -13.52
N ASN A 304 6.93 -0.74 -12.69
CA ASN A 304 8.26 -0.31 -13.11
C ASN A 304 8.82 -1.15 -14.27
N PHE A 305 8.56 -2.46 -14.30
CA PHE A 305 8.99 -3.32 -15.40
C PHE A 305 8.33 -2.99 -16.75
N TYR A 306 7.17 -2.33 -16.73
CA TYR A 306 6.46 -1.90 -17.95
C TYR A 306 6.79 -0.46 -18.34
N PHE A 307 6.84 0.46 -17.36
CA PHE A 307 6.85 1.90 -17.67
C PHE A 307 8.14 2.63 -17.29
N ALA A 308 8.88 2.15 -16.30
CA ALA A 308 10.07 2.85 -15.81
C ALA A 308 11.33 2.55 -16.64
N ASN A 309 11.42 1.35 -17.22
CA ASN A 309 12.65 0.80 -17.80
C ASN A 309 13.84 0.80 -16.81
N ALA A 310 13.56 0.89 -15.52
CA ALA A 310 14.53 0.92 -14.44
C ALA A 310 13.96 0.21 -13.20
N ALA A 311 14.86 -0.31 -12.36
CA ALA A 311 14.51 -0.89 -11.08
C ALA A 311 14.87 0.09 -9.96
N PHE A 312 13.93 0.33 -9.05
CA PHE A 312 14.19 1.06 -7.81
C PHE A 312 15.41 0.48 -7.07
N PRO A 313 16.41 1.29 -6.66
CA PRO A 313 17.59 0.84 -5.92
C PRO A 313 17.26 0.46 -4.46
N LEU A 314 16.37 -0.51 -4.27
CA LEU A 314 15.74 -0.88 -3.01
C LEU A 314 16.76 -1.19 -1.91
N ARG A 315 17.78 -2.02 -2.18
CA ARG A 315 18.82 -2.35 -1.19
C ARG A 315 19.52 -1.09 -0.67
N ALA A 316 19.91 -0.19 -1.57
CA ALA A 316 20.60 1.05 -1.21
C ALA A 316 19.73 2.01 -0.39
N ALA A 317 18.42 2.07 -0.69
CA ALA A 317 17.44 2.84 0.06
C ALA A 317 17.23 2.27 1.47
N LEU A 318 17.05 0.95 1.58
CA LEU A 318 16.85 0.28 2.87
C LEU A 318 18.09 0.39 3.78
N ASP A 319 19.30 0.25 3.21
CA ASP A 319 20.55 0.40 3.96
C ASP A 319 20.79 1.84 4.47
N ARG A 320 20.06 2.82 3.91
CA ARG A 320 19.98 4.20 4.41
C ARG A 320 18.83 4.43 5.38
N HIS A 321 18.11 3.38 5.81
CA HIS A 321 16.98 3.48 6.73
C HIS A 321 15.79 4.32 6.19
N MET A 322 15.69 4.48 4.86
CA MET A 322 14.52 5.11 4.26
C MET A 322 13.25 4.30 4.56
N HIS A 323 12.12 4.98 4.75
CA HIS A 323 10.82 4.33 4.83
C HIS A 323 10.41 3.82 3.44
N VAL A 324 10.17 2.52 3.32
CA VAL A 324 9.76 1.91 2.05
C VAL A 324 8.64 0.90 2.31
N GLY A 325 7.62 0.93 1.46
CA GLY A 325 6.62 -0.13 1.35
C GLY A 325 6.31 -0.45 -0.10
N LEU A 326 5.35 -1.33 -0.35
CA LEU A 326 4.95 -1.72 -1.71
C LEU A 326 3.75 -0.92 -2.21
N GLY A 327 3.70 -0.71 -3.52
CA GLY A 327 2.52 -0.24 -4.23
C GLY A 327 2.12 -1.22 -5.34
N THR A 328 0.82 -1.43 -5.56
CA THR A 328 0.35 -2.17 -6.75
C THR A 328 0.48 -1.32 -8.02
N ASP A 329 0.30 -0.01 -7.87
CA ASP A 329 0.17 0.95 -8.95
C ASP A 329 -0.82 0.50 -10.01
N ILE A 330 -2.00 0.02 -9.60
CA ILE A 330 -3.04 -0.26 -10.58
C ILE A 330 -3.33 1.05 -11.34
N SER A 331 -3.32 1.08 -12.67
CA SER A 331 -3.21 -0.08 -13.58
C SER A 331 -1.86 -0.22 -14.30
N GLY A 332 -0.87 0.58 -13.95
CA GLY A 332 0.50 0.41 -14.43
C GLY A 332 1.02 -0.99 -14.08
N GLY A 333 0.74 -1.42 -12.85
CA GLY A 333 0.74 -2.82 -12.44
C GLY A 333 -0.61 -3.50 -12.71
N TYR A 334 -0.58 -4.69 -13.31
CA TYR A 334 -1.81 -5.42 -13.67
C TYR A 334 -2.35 -6.36 -12.58
N SER A 335 -1.76 -6.38 -11.39
CA SER A 335 -2.18 -7.25 -10.29
C SER A 335 -2.66 -6.44 -9.08
N PRO A 336 -3.82 -6.78 -8.48
CA PRO A 336 -4.28 -6.19 -7.23
C PRO A 336 -3.62 -6.78 -5.96
N SER A 337 -2.73 -7.77 -6.11
CA SER A 337 -2.19 -8.52 -4.96
C SER A 337 -0.81 -8.03 -4.55
N LEU A 338 -0.65 -7.68 -3.26
CA LEU A 338 0.69 -7.40 -2.72
C LEU A 338 1.55 -8.65 -2.52
N PHE A 339 0.99 -9.86 -2.58
CA PHE A 339 1.83 -11.06 -2.73
C PHE A 339 2.56 -11.05 -4.08
N ASP A 340 1.92 -10.58 -5.16
CA ASP A 340 2.63 -10.32 -6.41
C ASP A 340 3.63 -9.18 -6.25
N GLY A 341 3.28 -8.11 -5.53
CA GLY A 341 4.22 -7.06 -5.14
C GLY A 341 5.50 -7.62 -4.51
N CYS A 342 5.37 -8.56 -3.56
CA CYS A 342 6.51 -9.23 -2.92
C CYS A 342 7.37 -9.99 -3.93
N ARG A 343 6.73 -10.78 -4.81
CA ARG A 343 7.42 -11.55 -5.86
C ARG A 343 8.19 -10.65 -6.81
N TYR A 344 7.56 -9.57 -7.28
CA TYR A 344 8.20 -8.62 -8.19
C TYR A 344 9.29 -7.81 -7.50
N ALA A 345 9.19 -7.48 -6.22
CA ALA A 345 10.27 -6.85 -5.45
C ALA A 345 11.49 -7.78 -5.29
N LEU A 346 11.25 -9.07 -5.02
CA LEU A 346 12.29 -10.10 -4.99
C LEU A 346 12.98 -10.24 -6.35
N SER A 347 12.20 -10.30 -7.44
CA SER A 347 12.74 -10.35 -8.81
C SER A 347 13.50 -9.08 -9.19
N ALA A 348 12.97 -7.89 -8.87
CA ALA A 348 13.60 -6.61 -9.19
C ALA A 348 14.93 -6.44 -8.47
N SER A 349 14.98 -6.71 -7.16
CA SER A 349 16.24 -6.69 -6.41
C SER A 349 17.23 -7.70 -6.99
N ARG A 350 16.85 -8.97 -7.17
CA ARG A 350 17.74 -9.98 -7.74
C ARG A 350 18.30 -9.58 -9.11
N THR A 351 17.46 -9.06 -10.00
CA THR A 351 17.85 -8.53 -11.31
C THR A 351 18.85 -7.38 -11.19
N LEU A 352 18.63 -6.44 -10.27
CA LEU A 352 19.52 -5.30 -10.06
C LEU A 352 20.88 -5.72 -9.48
N GLN A 353 20.90 -6.55 -8.45
CA GLN A 353 22.13 -7.00 -7.78
C GLN A 353 22.92 -8.02 -8.62
N SER A 354 22.24 -8.95 -9.31
CA SER A 354 22.92 -9.96 -10.14
C SER A 354 23.30 -9.42 -11.52
N GLY A 355 22.55 -8.43 -12.01
CA GLY A 355 22.64 -7.88 -13.36
C GLY A 355 22.21 -8.86 -14.45
N VAL A 356 21.88 -8.30 -15.62
CA VAL A 356 21.28 -9.06 -16.75
C VAL A 356 22.15 -9.08 -18.01
N HIS A 357 23.27 -8.36 -18.01
CA HIS A 357 24.19 -8.32 -19.14
C HIS A 357 25.06 -9.59 -19.19
N ALA A 358 24.57 -10.62 -19.89
CA ALA A 358 25.24 -11.92 -19.99
C ALA A 358 26.68 -11.88 -20.54
N GLY A 359 27.03 -10.83 -21.29
CA GLY A 359 28.38 -10.61 -21.83
C GLY A 359 29.41 -10.10 -20.82
N LEU A 360 28.99 -9.65 -19.63
CA LEU A 360 29.89 -9.20 -18.56
C LEU A 360 30.22 -10.36 -17.61
N PRO A 361 31.41 -10.37 -16.97
CA PRO A 361 31.71 -11.25 -15.85
C PRO A 361 30.70 -11.05 -14.70
N PRO A 362 30.27 -12.11 -13.98
CA PRO A 362 29.27 -12.02 -12.92
C PRO A 362 29.49 -10.88 -11.92
N GLU A 363 30.73 -10.65 -11.51
CA GLU A 363 31.14 -9.61 -10.55
C GLU A 363 31.04 -8.17 -11.07
N GLN A 364 30.76 -7.99 -12.37
CA GLN A 364 30.58 -6.68 -13.01
C GLN A 364 29.16 -6.49 -13.60
N ARG A 365 28.25 -7.45 -13.40
CA ARG A 365 26.93 -7.41 -14.05
C ARG A 365 25.94 -6.48 -13.36
N GLY A 366 25.94 -6.47 -12.03
CA GLY A 366 24.90 -5.83 -11.23
C GLY A 366 25.44 -4.80 -10.24
N ALA A 367 24.51 -4.25 -9.47
CA ALA A 367 24.79 -3.30 -8.39
C ALA A 367 25.32 -4.03 -7.13
N PRO A 368 26.09 -3.34 -6.27
CA PRO A 368 26.54 -3.91 -5.01
C PRO A 368 25.38 -4.20 -4.05
N GLY A 369 25.64 -5.07 -3.07
CA GLY A 369 24.69 -5.49 -2.04
C GLY A 369 23.97 -6.79 -2.39
N GLU A 370 23.23 -7.32 -1.41
CA GLU A 370 22.47 -8.56 -1.58
C GLU A 370 21.02 -8.28 -2.03
N PRO A 371 20.40 -9.16 -2.83
CA PRO A 371 18.96 -9.12 -3.07
C PRO A 371 18.17 -9.12 -1.77
N ILE A 372 16.91 -8.67 -1.81
CA ILE A 372 16.07 -8.72 -0.60
C ILE A 372 15.66 -10.15 -0.27
N THR A 373 15.38 -10.42 1.01
CA THR A 373 14.86 -11.70 1.47
C THR A 373 13.33 -11.76 1.42
N HIS A 374 12.73 -12.94 1.62
CA HIS A 374 11.28 -13.10 1.76
C HIS A 374 10.73 -12.31 2.96
N GLN A 375 11.50 -12.24 4.05
CA GLN A 375 11.16 -11.48 5.25
C GLN A 375 11.16 -9.98 4.95
N GLU A 376 12.16 -9.47 4.23
CA GLU A 376 12.18 -8.07 3.79
C GLU A 376 11.02 -7.77 2.82
N ALA A 377 10.74 -8.64 1.86
CA ALA A 377 9.62 -8.47 0.92
C ALA A 377 8.26 -8.41 1.65
N PHE A 378 8.02 -9.31 2.61
CA PHE A 378 6.79 -9.31 3.39
C PHE A 378 6.71 -8.14 4.37
N TRP A 379 7.83 -7.70 4.94
CA TRP A 379 7.91 -6.47 5.74
C TRP A 379 7.49 -5.26 4.92
N LEU A 380 7.98 -5.11 3.69
CA LEU A 380 7.57 -4.02 2.79
C LEU A 380 6.05 -4.03 2.51
N ALA A 381 5.43 -5.20 2.44
CA ALA A 381 3.99 -5.37 2.20
C ALA A 381 3.12 -5.16 3.46
N THR A 382 3.75 -5.08 4.64
CA THR A 382 3.06 -5.02 5.95
C THR A 382 3.66 -3.90 6.82
N ALA A 383 4.53 -4.23 7.78
CA ALA A 383 5.06 -3.27 8.75
C ALA A 383 5.80 -2.08 8.10
N GLY A 384 6.58 -2.29 7.03
CA GLY A 384 7.25 -1.19 6.31
C GLY A 384 6.27 -0.21 5.67
N GLY A 385 5.15 -0.69 5.13
CA GLY A 385 4.04 0.16 4.67
C GLY A 385 3.34 0.89 5.82
N ALA A 386 3.13 0.22 6.95
CA ALA A 386 2.52 0.82 8.13
C ALA A 386 3.40 1.93 8.72
N GLU A 387 4.71 1.68 8.81
CA GLU A 387 5.73 2.63 9.23
C GLU A 387 5.76 3.84 8.28
N ALA A 388 5.72 3.63 6.95
CA ALA A 388 5.69 4.73 5.99
C ALA A 388 4.48 5.67 6.19
N LEU A 389 3.32 5.12 6.59
CA LEU A 389 2.08 5.87 6.84
C LEU A 389 1.87 6.32 8.29
N ASP A 390 2.80 6.04 9.21
CA ASP A 390 2.65 6.26 10.67
C ASP A 390 1.38 5.61 11.24
N LEU A 391 1.11 4.37 10.82
CA LEU A 391 -0.06 3.61 11.24
C LEU A 391 0.34 2.49 12.23
N PRO A 392 -0.32 2.38 13.38
CA PRO A 392 -0.14 1.28 14.35
C PRO A 392 -0.86 -0.01 13.90
N THR A 393 -0.44 -0.54 12.74
CA THR A 393 -0.91 -1.77 12.10
C THR A 393 0.28 -2.48 11.42
N GLY A 394 0.04 -3.50 10.59
CA GLY A 394 1.09 -4.20 9.82
C GLY A 394 1.96 -5.16 10.65
N SER A 395 1.73 -5.26 11.95
CA SER A 395 2.37 -6.26 12.83
C SER A 395 1.48 -6.62 14.01
N PHE A 396 1.67 -7.82 14.54
CA PHE A 396 0.97 -8.28 15.75
C PHE A 396 1.68 -7.77 17.00
N ARG A 397 1.31 -6.57 17.47
CA ARG A 397 1.84 -5.95 18.69
C ARG A 397 0.69 -5.51 19.59
N ILE A 398 0.89 -5.59 20.90
CA ILE A 398 -0.10 -5.09 21.85
C ILE A 398 -0.35 -3.59 21.59
N GLY A 399 -1.62 -3.19 21.54
CA GLY A 399 -2.08 -1.83 21.24
C GLY A 399 -2.27 -1.50 19.75
N TYR A 400 -1.78 -2.36 18.84
CA TYR A 400 -1.97 -2.19 17.40
C TYR A 400 -3.39 -2.57 16.99
N GLU A 401 -3.88 -2.00 15.90
CA GLU A 401 -5.14 -2.42 15.30
C GLU A 401 -5.01 -3.81 14.66
N PHE A 402 -6.02 -4.65 14.86
CA PHE A 402 -6.05 -6.00 14.31
C PHE A 402 -6.49 -5.97 12.84
N ASP A 403 -5.56 -5.56 11.97
CA ASP A 403 -5.65 -5.76 10.53
C ASP A 403 -4.91 -7.07 10.21
N ALA A 404 -5.64 -8.10 9.78
CA ALA A 404 -5.09 -9.46 9.69
C ALA A 404 -5.73 -10.27 8.56
N LEU A 405 -4.99 -11.27 8.09
CA LEU A 405 -5.40 -12.25 7.11
C LEU A 405 -5.36 -13.64 7.73
N LEU A 406 -6.40 -14.43 7.48
CA LEU A 406 -6.36 -15.87 7.65
C LEU A 406 -6.03 -16.52 6.32
N ILE A 407 -4.86 -17.14 6.24
CA ILE A 407 -4.41 -17.90 5.08
C ILE A 407 -4.74 -19.38 5.29
N ASP A 408 -5.52 -19.96 4.40
CA ASP A 408 -5.79 -21.39 4.31
C ASP A 408 -4.96 -22.00 3.18
N THR A 409 -3.96 -22.78 3.54
CA THR A 409 -3.07 -23.46 2.58
C THR A 409 -3.70 -24.70 1.97
N SER A 410 -4.80 -25.19 2.55
CA SER A 410 -5.57 -26.35 2.09
C SER A 410 -6.75 -26.00 1.18
N ALA A 411 -6.96 -24.70 0.92
CA ALA A 411 -8.00 -24.22 0.01
C ALA A 411 -7.96 -24.95 -1.34
N THR A 412 -9.13 -25.23 -1.93
CA THR A 412 -9.25 -26.10 -3.11
C THR A 412 -8.39 -25.68 -4.31
N ALA A 413 -8.17 -24.38 -4.49
CA ALA A 413 -7.35 -23.82 -5.57
C ALA A 413 -5.96 -23.35 -5.09
N SER A 414 -5.47 -23.86 -3.96
CA SER A 414 -4.19 -23.52 -3.37
C SER A 414 -3.02 -24.07 -4.20
N ASN A 415 -2.04 -23.22 -4.47
CA ASN A 415 -0.72 -23.61 -4.97
C ASN A 415 0.32 -23.78 -3.84
N ILE A 416 -0.12 -23.68 -2.57
CA ILE A 416 0.74 -23.84 -1.41
C ILE A 416 0.74 -25.33 -1.02
N HIS A 417 1.89 -25.98 -1.18
CA HIS A 417 2.05 -27.40 -0.84
C HIS A 417 2.83 -27.57 0.46
N ILE A 418 2.13 -27.96 1.53
CA ILE A 418 2.69 -28.25 2.86
C ILE A 418 2.55 -29.75 3.15
N GLY A 419 3.54 -30.34 3.83
CA GLY A 419 3.49 -31.73 4.29
C GLY A 419 3.81 -32.78 3.21
N MET A 420 4.18 -32.35 2.01
CA MET A 420 4.80 -33.20 0.98
C MET A 420 6.33 -33.31 1.15
N ALA A 421 6.88 -32.48 2.03
CA ALA A 421 8.26 -32.49 2.52
C ALA A 421 8.24 -32.17 4.04
N ASP A 422 9.34 -32.42 4.73
CA ASP A 422 9.52 -32.06 6.15
C ASP A 422 9.76 -30.55 6.30
N ASP A 423 8.77 -29.74 5.92
CA ASP A 423 8.86 -28.28 5.91
C ASP A 423 8.87 -27.70 7.35
N THR A 424 9.84 -26.85 7.63
CA THR A 424 9.84 -25.97 8.80
C THR A 424 8.78 -24.86 8.67
N LEU A 425 8.44 -24.22 9.79
CA LEU A 425 7.52 -23.07 9.77
C LEU A 425 8.04 -21.88 8.96
N GLU A 426 9.36 -21.70 8.89
CA GLU A 426 9.97 -20.67 8.04
C GLU A 426 9.83 -20.99 6.55
N GLU A 427 10.00 -22.26 6.15
CA GLU A 427 9.79 -22.69 4.76
C GLU A 427 8.31 -22.59 4.37
N ILE A 428 7.39 -22.90 5.29
CA ILE A 428 5.95 -22.65 5.11
C ILE A 428 5.68 -21.16 4.86
N PHE A 429 6.27 -20.27 5.66
CA PHE A 429 6.15 -18.83 5.44
C PHE A 429 6.63 -18.40 4.05
N GLN A 430 7.80 -18.90 3.61
CA GLN A 430 8.30 -18.61 2.26
C GLN A 430 7.34 -19.11 1.17
N LYS A 431 6.79 -20.32 1.32
CA LYS A 431 5.79 -20.87 0.39
C LYS A 431 4.52 -20.01 0.37
N ILE A 432 4.06 -19.49 1.52
CA ILE A 432 2.92 -18.56 1.59
C ILE A 432 3.25 -17.27 0.83
N VAL A 433 4.36 -16.59 1.14
CA VAL A 433 4.74 -15.33 0.46
C VAL A 433 4.80 -15.51 -1.06
N LEU A 434 5.35 -16.63 -1.53
CA LEU A 434 5.52 -16.89 -2.96
C LEU A 434 4.32 -17.49 -3.68
N ASN A 435 3.36 -18.12 -2.99
CA ASN A 435 2.27 -18.86 -3.65
C ASN A 435 0.86 -18.50 -3.16
N ALA A 436 0.72 -17.70 -2.11
CA ALA A 436 -0.59 -17.24 -1.67
C ALA A 436 -1.28 -16.44 -2.78
N ALA A 437 -2.55 -16.77 -3.02
CA ALA A 437 -3.42 -16.06 -3.92
C ALA A 437 -4.75 -15.77 -3.22
N ARG A 438 -5.64 -15.02 -3.88
CA ARG A 438 -7.01 -14.75 -3.39
C ARG A 438 -7.72 -16.00 -2.84
N ALA A 439 -7.55 -17.14 -3.51
CA ALA A 439 -8.17 -18.40 -3.09
C ALA A 439 -7.71 -18.92 -1.72
N ASN A 440 -6.53 -18.50 -1.25
CA ASN A 440 -6.00 -18.85 0.07
C ASN A 440 -6.47 -17.92 1.17
N ILE A 441 -6.99 -16.74 0.85
CA ILE A 441 -7.38 -15.73 1.85
C ILE A 441 -8.80 -16.06 2.32
N ALA A 442 -8.90 -16.78 3.43
CA ALA A 442 -10.16 -17.27 3.95
C ALA A 442 -10.94 -16.19 4.72
N THR A 443 -10.24 -15.30 5.41
CA THR A 443 -10.85 -14.23 6.23
C THR A 443 -9.93 -13.03 6.28
N VAL A 444 -10.52 -11.83 6.27
CA VAL A 444 -9.81 -10.55 6.43
C VAL A 444 -10.46 -9.75 7.53
N TRP A 445 -9.63 -9.23 8.43
CA TRP A 445 -10.02 -8.29 9.47
C TRP A 445 -9.36 -6.94 9.22
N VAL A 446 -10.10 -5.86 9.51
CA VAL A 446 -9.60 -4.49 9.57
C VAL A 446 -10.11 -3.88 10.85
N SER A 447 -9.20 -3.44 11.73
CA SER A 447 -9.51 -2.90 13.05
C SER A 447 -10.44 -3.86 13.82
N GLY A 448 -10.09 -5.16 13.83
CA GLY A 448 -10.87 -6.22 14.46
C GLY A 448 -12.21 -6.56 13.79
N ARG A 449 -12.70 -5.76 12.83
CA ARG A 449 -13.93 -6.03 12.09
C ARG A 449 -13.62 -7.00 10.97
N ARG A 450 -14.32 -8.13 10.92
CA ARG A 450 -14.28 -9.01 9.76
C ARG A 450 -14.94 -8.31 8.56
N VAL A 451 -14.21 -8.20 7.46
CA VAL A 451 -14.67 -7.55 6.21
C VAL A 451 -14.75 -8.51 5.03
N VAL A 452 -14.06 -9.66 5.10
CA VAL A 452 -14.15 -10.77 4.13
C VAL A 452 -14.26 -12.09 4.88
N GLY A 453 -15.00 -13.05 4.33
CA GLY A 453 -15.17 -14.40 4.87
C GLY A 453 -16.47 -14.62 5.64
N ASN A 454 -16.83 -15.89 5.84
CA ASN A 454 -18.07 -16.29 6.52
C ASN A 454 -18.02 -16.05 8.04
N SER A 455 -19.19 -16.06 8.67
CA SER A 455 -19.26 -15.93 10.13
C SER A 455 -18.83 -17.19 10.88
N TRP A 456 -17.88 -17.02 11.80
CA TRP A 456 -17.50 -18.01 12.81
C TRP A 456 -18.54 -18.12 13.95
N PHE A 457 -19.34 -17.06 14.14
CA PHE A 457 -20.40 -17.01 15.14
C PHE A 457 -21.77 -17.09 14.43
N PRO A 458 -22.70 -17.94 14.89
CA PRO A 458 -24.08 -17.90 14.42
C PRO A 458 -24.69 -16.54 14.77
N GLY A 459 -25.25 -15.86 13.77
CA GLY A 459 -25.89 -14.55 13.92
C GLY A 459 -27.26 -14.60 14.57
#